data_AF-A0A8T4ENZ0-F1
#
_entry.id   AF-A0A8T4ENZ0-F1
#
_cell.length_a   1.000
_cell.length_b   1.000
_cell.length_c   1.000
_cell.angle_alpha   90.00
_cell.angle_beta   90.00
_cell.angle_gamma   90.00
#
_symmetry.space_group_name_H-M   'P 1'
#
loop_
_entity.id
_entity.type
_entity.pdbx_description
1 polymer ?
#
loop_
_entity_poly.entity_id
_entity_poly.type
_entity_poly.pdbx_seq_one_letter_code
_entity_poly.pdbx_strand_id
1 'polypeptide(L)'
;DAKKKLEQSGKKVLLLKADHTQYYGQLLGCNIRKFTGDFDAFLYIGDGLFHPKALMLKNTKPVFVYDPFSRQFVKLSENSIADLKKKSMGAMNRFLHSKEVGVLVSTKPGQLQLKKAHDLEKKYPDKNFYLLMFDTIDFAELENFPFIQCFVNTACPRIAYDEAERIGKAVVNVDEL
;
A
#
# COMPACT_ATOMS: atom_id res chain seq x y z
N ASP A 1 -19.01 3.31 -19.87
CA ASP A 1 -18.56 2.94 -21.23
C ASP A 1 -17.61 1.74 -21.32
N ALA A 2 -16.49 1.71 -20.58
CA ALA A 2 -15.52 0.61 -20.68
C ALA A 2 -16.13 -0.78 -20.46
N LYS A 3 -16.94 -0.95 -19.40
CA LYS A 3 -17.69 -2.19 -19.12
C LYS A 3 -18.51 -2.65 -20.34
N LYS A 4 -19.34 -1.76 -20.88
CA LYS A 4 -20.21 -2.07 -22.03
C LYS A 4 -19.41 -2.52 -23.26
N LYS A 5 -18.29 -1.87 -23.56
CA LYS A 5 -17.42 -2.23 -24.70
C LYS A 5 -16.79 -3.62 -24.53
N LEU A 6 -16.36 -3.95 -23.31
CA LEU A 6 -15.82 -5.26 -23.00
C LEU A 6 -16.89 -6.36 -23.08
N GLU A 7 -18.09 -6.09 -22.58
CA GLU A 7 -19.24 -7.01 -22.67
C GLU A 7 -19.66 -7.26 -24.12
N GLN A 8 -19.68 -6.22 -24.97
CA GLN A 8 -19.93 -6.36 -26.41
C GLN A 8 -18.86 -7.18 -27.13
N SER A 9 -17.64 -7.23 -26.58
CA SER A 9 -16.54 -8.07 -27.08
C SER A 9 -16.56 -9.49 -26.48
N GLY A 10 -17.67 -9.89 -25.85
CA GLY A 10 -17.88 -11.23 -25.29
C GLY A 10 -17.21 -11.48 -23.93
N LYS A 11 -16.80 -10.44 -23.20
CA LYS A 11 -16.20 -10.58 -21.86
C LYS A 11 -17.24 -10.42 -20.75
N LYS A 12 -17.15 -11.23 -19.70
CA LYS A 12 -17.90 -11.00 -18.46
C LYS A 12 -17.15 -9.99 -17.60
N VAL A 13 -17.79 -8.88 -17.24
CA VAL A 13 -17.15 -7.81 -16.46
C VAL A 13 -17.74 -7.74 -15.06
N LEU A 14 -16.89 -7.98 -14.05
CA LEU A 14 -17.21 -7.77 -12.65
C LEU A 14 -16.61 -6.45 -12.17
N LEU A 15 -17.46 -5.54 -11.71
CA LEU A 15 -17.00 -4.34 -11.01
C LEU A 15 -16.94 -4.64 -9.52
N LEU A 16 -15.73 -4.69 -8.97
CA LEU A 16 -15.49 -4.96 -7.56
C LEU A 16 -15.64 -3.68 -6.74
N LYS A 17 -16.13 -3.79 -5.50
CA LYS A 17 -16.14 -2.68 -4.54
C LYS A 17 -14.98 -2.81 -3.56
N ALA A 18 -14.16 -1.77 -3.50
CA ALA A 18 -13.10 -1.62 -2.51
C ALA A 18 -13.61 -0.79 -1.31
N ASP A 19 -12.95 -0.93 -0.17
CA ASP A 19 -13.36 -0.22 1.04
C ASP A 19 -13.15 1.29 0.87
N HIS A 20 -14.00 2.08 1.54
CA HIS A 20 -14.03 3.55 1.47
C HIS A 20 -14.11 4.15 0.05
N THR A 21 -14.56 3.36 -0.94
CA THR A 21 -14.87 3.85 -2.29
C THR A 21 -16.35 4.18 -2.44
N GLN A 22 -16.64 5.23 -3.22
CA GLN A 22 -18.03 5.61 -3.52
C GLN A 22 -18.65 4.69 -4.57
N TYR A 23 -17.86 4.29 -5.57
CA TYR A 23 -18.36 3.60 -6.76
C TYR A 23 -17.77 2.20 -6.92
N TYR A 24 -18.54 1.29 -7.51
CA TYR A 24 -18.03 0.00 -7.96
C TYR A 24 -17.01 0.18 -9.10
N GLY A 25 -15.92 -0.56 -9.04
CA GLY A 25 -14.79 -0.43 -9.97
C GLY A 25 -13.82 0.69 -9.62
N GLN A 26 -14.11 1.51 -8.60
CA GLN A 26 -13.15 2.49 -8.11
C GLN A 26 -12.09 1.81 -7.25
N LEU A 27 -10.84 2.26 -7.39
CA LEU A 27 -9.70 1.81 -6.61
C LEU A 27 -9.03 3.00 -5.95
N LEU A 28 -8.60 2.82 -4.70
CA LEU A 28 -7.78 3.76 -3.96
C LEU A 28 -6.50 3.07 -3.53
N GLY A 29 -5.40 3.81 -3.51
CA GLY A 29 -4.09 3.29 -3.15
C GLY A 29 -4.00 2.73 -1.73
N CYS A 30 -4.85 3.20 -0.82
CA CYS A 30 -4.87 2.79 0.58
C CYS A 30 -5.74 1.57 0.90
N ASN A 31 -6.64 1.16 0.01
CA ASN A 31 -7.69 0.17 0.33
C ASN A 31 -7.61 -1.07 -0.56
N ILE A 32 -6.38 -1.51 -0.83
CA ILE A 32 -6.15 -2.69 -1.63
C ILE A 32 -6.24 -3.93 -0.74
N ARG A 33 -7.32 -4.69 -0.93
CA ARG A 33 -7.52 -6.00 -0.31
C ARG A 33 -7.28 -7.13 -1.31
N LYS A 34 -7.27 -8.36 -0.79
CA LYS A 34 -7.37 -9.56 -1.61
C LYS A 34 -8.80 -9.65 -2.15
N PHE A 35 -8.95 -9.59 -3.47
CA PHE A 35 -10.21 -9.82 -4.16
C PHE A 35 -10.31 -11.29 -4.54
N THR A 36 -11.24 -11.99 -3.90
CA THR A 36 -11.61 -13.36 -4.21
C THR A 36 -12.79 -13.38 -5.17
N GLY A 37 -12.96 -14.49 -5.89
CA GLY A 37 -14.05 -14.67 -6.83
C GLY A 37 -13.61 -15.33 -8.13
N ASP A 38 -14.59 -15.65 -8.95
CA ASP A 38 -14.42 -16.32 -10.24
C ASP A 38 -14.23 -15.26 -11.35
N PHE A 39 -12.96 -14.94 -11.63
CA PHE A 39 -12.55 -14.03 -12.70
C PHE A 39 -11.09 -14.30 -13.08
N ASP A 40 -10.74 -14.11 -14.34
CA ASP A 40 -9.42 -14.53 -14.85
C ASP A 40 -8.31 -13.50 -14.58
N ALA A 41 -8.65 -12.21 -14.61
CA ALA A 41 -7.68 -11.12 -14.51
C ALA A 41 -8.33 -9.81 -14.06
N PHE A 42 -7.48 -8.86 -13.64
CA PHE A 42 -7.86 -7.47 -13.42
C PHE A 42 -7.55 -6.62 -14.66
N LEU A 43 -8.40 -5.62 -14.90
CA LEU A 43 -8.11 -4.51 -15.81
C LEU A 43 -8.14 -3.21 -15.02
N TYR A 44 -6.99 -2.55 -14.93
CA TYR A 44 -6.85 -1.20 -14.42
C TYR A 44 -6.89 -0.20 -15.59
N ILE A 45 -7.73 0.83 -15.48
CA ILE A 45 -7.83 1.90 -16.46
C ILE A 45 -7.44 3.19 -15.75
N GLY A 46 -6.30 3.76 -16.14
CA GLY A 46 -5.75 4.94 -15.52
C GLY A 46 -4.27 5.09 -15.82
N ASP A 47 -3.73 6.25 -15.47
CA ASP A 47 -2.31 6.53 -15.52
C ASP A 47 -1.59 6.00 -14.27
N GLY A 48 -0.25 6.00 -14.34
CA GLY A 48 0.61 5.58 -13.25
C GLY A 48 0.58 4.07 -12.95
N LEU A 49 1.56 3.62 -12.18
CA LEU A 49 1.72 2.20 -11.83
C LEU A 49 1.52 1.89 -10.36
N PHE A 50 1.29 2.90 -9.51
CA PHE A 50 1.12 2.68 -8.07
C PHE A 50 -0.05 1.72 -7.77
N HIS A 51 -1.26 2.09 -8.20
CA HIS A 51 -2.47 1.31 -7.96
C HIS A 51 -2.39 -0.13 -8.49
N PRO A 52 -2.03 -0.37 -9.77
CA PRO A 52 -1.98 -1.74 -10.28
C PRO A 52 -0.84 -2.57 -9.67
N LYS A 53 0.31 -1.97 -9.32
CA LYS A 53 1.37 -2.69 -8.59
C LYS A 53 0.94 -3.05 -7.18
N ALA A 54 0.33 -2.12 -6.46
CA ALA A 54 -0.17 -2.38 -5.11
C ALA A 54 -1.29 -3.44 -5.13
N LEU A 55 -2.13 -3.47 -6.19
CA LEU A 55 -3.11 -4.55 -6.41
C LEU A 55 -2.45 -5.92 -6.45
N MET A 56 -1.32 -6.05 -7.15
CA MET A 56 -0.56 -7.30 -7.25
C MET A 56 0.15 -7.72 -5.95
N LEU A 57 0.38 -6.81 -4.99
CA LEU A 57 0.98 -7.20 -3.70
C LEU A 57 0.04 -8.11 -2.89
N LYS A 58 -1.28 -7.90 -3.00
CA LYS A 58 -2.29 -8.67 -2.24
C LYS A 58 -3.07 -9.67 -3.12
N ASN A 59 -2.86 -9.66 -4.44
CA ASN A 59 -3.60 -10.47 -5.40
C ASN A 59 -2.65 -11.18 -6.38
N THR A 60 -2.95 -12.45 -6.69
CA THR A 60 -2.10 -13.29 -7.55
C THR A 60 -2.55 -13.32 -9.01
N LYS A 61 -3.74 -12.81 -9.33
CA LYS A 61 -4.26 -12.81 -10.70
C LYS A 61 -3.57 -11.76 -11.57
N PRO A 62 -3.42 -12.00 -12.88
CA PRO A 62 -2.81 -11.04 -13.80
C PRO A 62 -3.49 -9.68 -13.77
N VAL A 63 -2.70 -8.61 -13.88
CA VAL A 63 -3.19 -7.24 -13.97
C VAL A 63 -2.81 -6.65 -15.32
N PHE A 64 -3.82 -6.31 -16.10
CA PHE A 64 -3.69 -5.54 -17.33
C PHE A 64 -3.92 -4.06 -17.03
N VAL A 65 -3.09 -3.19 -17.60
CA VAL A 65 -3.16 -1.75 -17.42
C VAL A 65 -3.40 -1.11 -18.77
N TYR A 66 -4.42 -0.26 -18.85
CA TYR A 66 -4.67 0.60 -20.00
C TYR A 66 -4.63 2.05 -19.56
N ASP A 67 -3.68 2.81 -20.09
CA ASP A 67 -3.63 4.25 -19.89
C ASP A 67 -4.45 4.94 -20.99
N PRO A 68 -5.56 5.62 -20.68
CA PRO A 68 -6.42 6.24 -21.68
C PRO A 68 -5.78 7.47 -22.36
N PHE A 69 -4.76 8.09 -21.74
CA PHE A 69 -4.07 9.26 -22.28
C PHE A 69 -2.99 8.84 -23.28
N SER A 70 -2.06 7.99 -22.85
CA SER A 70 -1.00 7.48 -23.73
C SER A 70 -1.46 6.37 -24.68
N ARG A 71 -2.65 5.80 -24.43
CA ARG A 71 -3.21 4.62 -25.13
C ARG A 71 -2.34 3.37 -25.02
N GLN A 72 -1.43 3.34 -24.05
CA GLN A 72 -0.59 2.18 -23.82
C GLN A 72 -1.37 1.08 -23.10
N PHE A 73 -1.14 -0.15 -23.53
CA PHE A 73 -1.68 -1.34 -22.91
C PHE A 73 -0.54 -2.26 -22.50
N VAL A 74 -0.43 -2.54 -21.20
CA VAL A 74 0.65 -3.37 -20.66
C VAL A 74 0.09 -4.44 -19.73
N LYS A 75 0.69 -5.62 -19.75
CA LYS A 75 0.44 -6.68 -18.77
C LYS A 75 1.53 -6.61 -17.71
N LEU A 76 1.14 -6.41 -16.46
CA LEU A 76 2.08 -6.51 -15.35
C LEU A 76 2.34 -7.99 -15.01
N SER A 77 3.58 -8.28 -14.67
CA SER A 77 4.04 -9.61 -14.25
C SER A 77 4.56 -9.56 -12.81
N GLU A 78 4.87 -10.70 -12.21
CA GLU A 78 5.49 -10.72 -10.88
C GLU A 78 6.79 -9.91 -10.84
N ASN A 79 7.55 -9.92 -11.93
CA ASN A 79 8.76 -9.11 -12.08
C ASN A 79 8.46 -7.60 -11.98
N SER A 80 7.25 -7.16 -12.36
CA SER A 80 6.84 -5.75 -12.25
C SER A 80 6.72 -5.26 -10.80
N ILE A 81 6.66 -6.17 -9.82
CA ILE A 81 6.59 -5.87 -8.38
C ILE A 81 7.71 -6.52 -7.57
N ALA A 82 8.70 -7.14 -8.21
CA ALA A 82 9.77 -7.86 -7.51
C ALA A 82 10.54 -6.94 -6.55
N ASP A 83 10.88 -5.73 -7.01
CA ASP A 83 11.57 -4.74 -6.18
C ASP A 83 10.73 -4.27 -5.00
N LEU A 84 9.42 -4.05 -5.22
CA LEU A 84 8.49 -3.67 -4.14
C LEU A 84 8.39 -4.77 -3.09
N LYS A 85 8.25 -6.03 -3.52
CA LYS A 85 8.25 -7.20 -2.61
C LYS A 85 9.56 -7.30 -1.84
N LYS A 86 10.70 -7.15 -2.52
CA LYS A 86 12.02 -7.18 -1.88
C LYS A 86 12.17 -6.07 -0.84
N LYS A 87 11.76 -4.84 -1.16
CA LYS A 87 11.77 -3.70 -0.23
C LYS A 87 10.88 -3.95 0.99
N SER A 88 9.64 -4.41 0.78
CA SER A 88 8.70 -4.74 1.87
C SER A 88 9.25 -5.86 2.76
N MET A 89 9.78 -6.95 2.19
CA MET A 89 10.40 -8.03 2.96
C MET A 89 11.63 -7.54 3.76
N GLY A 90 12.45 -6.68 3.17
CA GLY A 90 13.59 -6.06 3.85
C GLY A 90 13.16 -5.18 5.02
N ALA A 91 12.11 -4.38 4.83
CA ALA A 91 11.55 -3.54 5.89
C ALA A 91 10.95 -4.36 7.04
N MET A 92 10.22 -5.43 6.71
CA MET A 92 9.69 -6.38 7.69
C MET A 92 10.80 -7.06 8.48
N ASN A 93 11.85 -7.55 7.79
CA ASN A 93 12.99 -8.18 8.45
C ASN A 93 13.70 -7.20 9.41
N ARG A 94 13.88 -5.94 8.98
CA ARG A 94 14.42 -4.90 9.85
C ARG A 94 13.54 -4.66 11.06
N PHE A 95 12.22 -4.55 10.89
CA PHE A 95 11.28 -4.42 12.01
C PHE A 95 11.38 -5.56 13.02
N LEU A 96 11.44 -6.81 12.55
CA LEU A 96 11.54 -7.98 13.42
C LEU A 96 12.80 -7.96 14.30
N HIS A 97 13.92 -7.44 13.78
CA HIS A 97 15.19 -7.35 14.51
C HIS A 97 15.41 -6.02 15.27
N SER A 98 14.52 -5.05 15.12
CA SER A 98 14.58 -3.78 15.86
C SER A 98 13.96 -3.90 17.25
N LYS A 99 14.55 -3.21 18.22
CA LYS A 99 13.99 -3.00 19.55
C LYS A 99 13.33 -1.63 19.68
N GLU A 100 13.93 -0.59 19.09
CA GLU A 100 13.43 0.79 19.15
C GLU A 100 12.68 1.13 17.84
N VAL A 101 11.37 1.31 17.92
CA VAL A 101 10.50 1.44 16.72
C VAL A 101 9.68 2.73 16.78
N GLY A 102 9.80 3.56 15.75
CA GLY A 102 8.93 4.72 15.57
C GLY A 102 7.61 4.33 14.92
N VAL A 103 6.49 4.83 15.42
CA VAL A 103 5.17 4.60 14.83
C VAL A 103 4.64 5.90 14.26
N LEU A 104 4.55 5.98 12.94
CA LEU A 104 4.06 7.14 12.20
C LEU A 104 2.53 7.16 12.26
N VAL A 105 1.95 8.19 12.87
CA VAL A 105 0.51 8.35 13.07
C VAL A 105 0.05 9.70 12.50
N SER A 106 -0.77 9.67 11.46
CA SER A 106 -1.33 10.91 10.90
C SER A 106 -2.54 11.39 11.70
N THR A 107 -2.71 12.71 11.88
CA THR A 107 -3.93 13.33 12.42
C THR A 107 -5.00 13.58 11.36
N LYS A 108 -4.71 13.37 10.07
CA LYS A 108 -5.65 13.60 8.97
C LYS A 108 -6.86 12.66 9.06
N PRO A 109 -8.10 13.16 8.90
CA PRO A 109 -9.28 12.32 8.81
C PRO A 109 -9.12 11.24 7.74
N GLY A 110 -9.43 9.99 8.10
CA GLY A 110 -9.26 8.83 7.22
C GLY A 110 -7.86 8.19 7.20
N GLN A 111 -6.85 8.83 7.81
CA GLN A 111 -5.50 8.25 8.00
C GLN A 111 -5.15 8.02 9.48
N LEU A 112 -5.90 8.61 10.41
CA LEU A 112 -5.71 8.43 11.84
C LEU A 112 -6.05 6.99 12.28
N GLN A 113 -5.02 6.17 12.46
CA GLN A 113 -5.14 4.77 12.90
C GLN A 113 -4.50 4.54 14.28
N LEU A 114 -4.77 5.42 15.24
CA LEU A 114 -4.19 5.37 16.60
C LEU A 114 -4.42 4.03 17.31
N LYS A 115 -5.59 3.40 17.09
CA LYS A 115 -5.87 2.08 17.65
C LYS A 115 -4.86 1.02 17.18
N LYS A 116 -4.54 1.01 15.88
CA LYS A 116 -3.54 0.08 15.33
C LYS A 116 -2.15 0.33 15.92
N ALA A 117 -1.80 1.61 16.15
CA ALA A 117 -0.54 1.95 16.81
C ALA A 117 -0.46 1.35 18.23
N HIS A 118 -1.52 1.45 19.02
CA HIS A 118 -1.56 0.88 20.36
C HIS A 118 -1.63 -0.66 20.37
N ASP A 119 -2.28 -1.27 19.38
CA ASP A 119 -2.32 -2.73 19.24
C ASP A 119 -0.93 -3.33 18.95
N LEU A 120 0.01 -2.55 18.39
CA LEU A 120 1.40 -2.99 18.19
C LEU A 120 2.13 -3.25 19.51
N GLU A 121 1.94 -2.40 20.51
CA GLU A 121 2.56 -2.55 21.84
C GLU A 121 2.14 -3.86 22.50
N LYS A 122 0.88 -4.27 22.29
CA LYS A 122 0.35 -5.55 22.79
C LYS A 122 0.89 -6.74 22.01
N LYS A 123 1.05 -6.59 20.69
CA LYS A 123 1.48 -7.67 19.79
C LYS A 123 2.99 -7.95 19.88
N TYR A 124 3.79 -6.93 20.22
CA TYR A 124 5.25 -7.02 20.32
C TYR A 124 5.75 -6.40 21.64
N PRO A 125 5.49 -7.05 22.78
CA PRO A 125 5.80 -6.50 24.11
C PRO A 125 7.31 -6.38 24.40
N ASP A 126 8.16 -6.99 23.58
CA ASP A 126 9.61 -6.95 23.65
C ASP A 126 10.24 -5.71 22.98
N LYS A 127 9.43 -4.92 22.26
CA LYS A 127 9.84 -3.72 21.53
C LYS A 127 9.36 -2.45 22.24
N ASN A 128 10.14 -1.39 22.10
CA ASN A 128 9.79 -0.04 22.54
C ASN A 128 9.18 0.71 21.35
N PHE A 129 7.97 1.22 21.52
CA PHE A 129 7.27 1.99 20.49
C PHE A 129 7.22 3.48 20.82
N TYR A 130 7.52 4.31 19.83
CA TYR A 130 7.52 5.77 19.94
C TYR A 130 6.51 6.35 18.94
N LEU A 131 5.36 6.83 19.42
CA LEU A 131 4.33 7.38 18.56
C LEU A 131 4.71 8.78 18.09
N LEU A 132 4.88 8.95 16.77
CA LEU A 132 5.22 10.21 16.12
C LEU A 132 3.99 10.71 15.37
N MET A 133 3.31 11.69 15.96
CA MET A 133 2.09 12.26 15.41
C MET A 133 2.37 13.44 14.48
N PHE A 134 1.71 13.48 13.33
CA PHE A 134 1.85 14.58 12.36
C PHE A 134 0.55 14.80 11.58
N ASP A 135 0.32 16.01 11.07
CA ASP A 135 -0.69 16.22 10.01
C ASP A 135 -0.08 15.86 8.65
N THR A 136 0.95 16.60 8.26
CA THR A 136 1.78 16.32 7.08
C THR A 136 3.16 15.92 7.56
N ILE A 137 3.65 14.77 7.10
CA ILE A 137 4.96 14.28 7.51
C ILE A 137 6.06 15.13 6.89
N ASP A 138 6.94 15.65 7.74
CA ASP A 138 8.25 16.14 7.33
C ASP A 138 9.25 15.02 7.57
N PHE A 139 9.88 14.53 6.51
CA PHE A 139 10.83 13.44 6.60
C PHE A 139 12.15 13.87 7.24
N ALA A 140 12.52 15.15 7.15
CA ALA A 140 13.73 15.66 7.78
C ALA A 140 13.63 15.62 9.32
N GLU A 141 12.43 15.88 9.85
CA GLU A 141 12.18 15.82 11.30
C GLU A 141 12.36 14.41 11.89
N LEU A 142 12.34 13.36 11.06
CA LEU A 142 12.61 12.00 11.53
C LEU A 142 14.08 11.78 11.93
N GLU A 143 15.00 12.64 11.46
CA GLU A 143 16.42 12.60 11.83
C GLU A 143 16.64 13.00 13.29
N ASN A 144 15.71 13.74 13.89
CA ASN A 144 15.73 14.12 15.31
C ASN A 144 15.57 12.91 16.26
N PHE A 145 15.27 11.72 15.71
CA PHE A 145 15.12 10.46 16.46
C PHE A 145 16.15 9.42 16.01
N PRO A 146 17.46 9.65 16.25
CA PRO A 146 18.52 8.77 15.75
C PRO A 146 18.46 7.36 16.36
N PHE A 147 17.96 7.22 17.59
CA PHE A 147 17.81 5.94 18.30
C PHE A 147 16.76 5.00 17.68
N ILE A 148 15.80 5.53 16.90
CA ILE A 148 14.79 4.71 16.23
C ILE A 148 15.45 3.89 15.12
N GLN A 149 15.25 2.57 15.14
CA GLN A 149 15.94 1.65 14.22
C GLN A 149 15.15 1.36 12.94
N CYS A 150 13.83 1.54 12.99
CA CYS A 150 12.90 1.49 11.85
C CYS A 150 11.57 2.17 12.21
N PHE A 151 10.74 2.40 11.19
CA PHE A 151 9.41 2.97 11.34
C PHE A 151 8.31 1.98 10.96
N VAL A 152 7.19 2.05 11.66
CA VAL A 152 5.92 1.45 11.27
C VAL A 152 4.99 2.57 10.81
N ASN A 153 4.45 2.44 9.61
CA ASN A 153 3.49 3.38 9.05
C ASN A 153 2.06 2.94 9.32
N THR A 154 1.33 3.75 10.09
CA THR A 154 -0.12 3.58 10.32
C THR A 154 -0.96 4.59 9.54
N ALA A 155 -0.34 5.49 8.77
CA ALA A 155 -1.02 6.49 7.95
C ALA A 155 -1.28 5.98 6.51
N CYS A 156 -1.20 6.85 5.50
CA CYS A 156 -1.32 6.46 4.10
C CYS A 156 -0.21 5.46 3.71
N PRO A 157 -0.54 4.27 3.15
CA PRO A 157 0.47 3.25 2.83
C PRO A 157 1.43 3.66 1.71
N ARG A 158 1.10 4.71 0.94
CA ARG A 158 2.00 5.30 -0.05
C ARG A 158 3.30 5.81 0.58
N ILE A 159 3.29 6.22 1.85
CA ILE A 159 4.50 6.70 2.53
C ILE A 159 5.57 5.60 2.54
N ALA A 160 5.20 4.37 2.90
CA ALA A 160 6.17 3.27 2.96
C ALA A 160 6.57 2.73 1.57
N TYR A 161 5.71 2.87 0.56
CA TYR A 161 6.01 2.36 -0.79
C TYR A 161 6.74 3.36 -1.68
N ASP A 162 6.34 4.63 -1.65
CA ASP A 162 6.82 5.67 -2.55
C ASP A 162 7.91 6.54 -1.90
N GLU A 163 7.85 6.77 -0.58
CA GLU A 163 8.70 7.76 0.11
C GLU A 163 9.78 7.14 1.02
N ALA A 164 9.84 5.80 1.11
CA ALA A 164 10.78 5.11 2.01
C ALA A 164 12.25 5.50 1.79
N GLU A 165 12.64 5.85 0.56
CA GLU A 165 14.00 6.29 0.25
C GLU A 165 14.33 7.65 0.90
N ARG A 166 13.35 8.55 1.03
CA ARG A 166 13.53 9.87 1.68
C ARG A 166 13.61 9.77 3.20
N ILE A 167 13.05 8.72 3.79
CA ILE A 167 13.05 8.49 5.24
C ILE A 167 14.41 7.97 5.73
N GLY A 168 15.24 7.39 4.84
CA GLY A 168 16.58 6.90 5.17
C GLY A 168 16.63 5.68 6.10
N LYS A 169 15.48 5.24 6.63
CA LYS A 169 15.33 4.04 7.47
C LYS A 169 14.21 3.16 6.92
N ALA A 170 14.24 1.88 7.26
CA ALA A 170 13.19 0.95 6.87
C ALA A 170 11.82 1.39 7.40
N VAL A 171 10.81 1.35 6.53
CA VAL A 171 9.41 1.67 6.88
C VAL A 171 8.52 0.53 6.44
N VAL A 172 7.77 -0.05 7.38
CA VAL A 172 6.82 -1.14 7.12
C VAL A 172 5.40 -0.63 7.33
N ASN A 173 4.47 -0.97 6.42
CA ASN A 173 3.06 -0.65 6.62
C ASN A 173 2.48 -1.56 7.69
N VAL A 174 1.65 -1.02 8.59
CA VAL A 174 1.08 -1.80 9.70
C VAL A 174 0.27 -3.02 9.24
N ASP A 175 -0.35 -2.96 8.06
CA ASP A 175 -1.09 -4.08 7.47
C ASP A 175 -0.20 -5.20 6.87
N GLU A 176 1.12 -5.07 7.01
CA GLU A 176 2.11 -6.10 6.67
C GLU A 176 2.67 -6.80 7.92
N LEU A 177 2.31 -6.36 9.13
CA LEU A 177 2.74 -6.91 10.42
C LEU A 177 1.74 -7.93 10.98
#